data_AF-M1D7P0-F1
#
_entry.id   AF-M1D7P0-F1
#
_cell.length_a   1.000
_cell.length_b   1.000
_cell.length_c   1.000
_cell.angle_alpha   90.00
_cell.angle_beta   90.00
_cell.angle_gamma   90.00
#
_symmetry.space_group_name_H-M   'P 1'
#
loop_
_entity.id
_entity.type
_entity.pdbx_description
1 polymer ?
#
loop_
_entity_poly.entity_id
_entity_poly.type
_entity_poly.pdbx_seq_one_letter_code
_entity_poly.pdbx_strand_id
1 'polypeptide(L)'
;MAGKSKILFIGGTGYIGKFIVEASAKAGHDTFVLVTESTLSKAKLIDTFKSFGVTFLHGDLYDHESLVKAIKQVDVVISIVGHAVLADQVNIIAAIKEAGNVKRFFPSEFGNDVDRLHTVEPAKTTFNTKIQIRRAVEAEGIPFTYVVNFYCADFFLPNLAQPGPVVGPSAGPPKDKVIILGDGNAKAVFNKGLDFATYTIKAVDDPKTLNKILYIKPPQNIITLNELVSLWEKKTGKNLERIYVPGEQVLNNIQEASFPLNMALSISYPAFVKGEQTNFEIDPSFGVEASEVYPDVKYTPVDEILNQYV
;
A
#
# COMPACT_ATOMS: atom_id res chain seq x y z
N MET A 1 -13.47 -27.91 10.94
CA MET A 1 -12.49 -26.88 10.56
C MET A 1 -13.13 -25.54 10.85
N ALA A 2 -12.49 -24.64 11.60
CA ALA A 2 -13.02 -23.29 11.73
C ALA A 2 -13.09 -22.67 10.32
N GLY A 3 -14.21 -22.06 9.97
CA GLY A 3 -14.36 -21.35 8.69
C GLY A 3 -13.37 -20.19 8.58
N LYS A 4 -13.10 -19.74 7.35
CA LYS A 4 -12.29 -18.53 7.12
C LYS A 4 -12.98 -17.30 7.71
N SER A 5 -12.19 -16.33 8.18
CA SER A 5 -12.74 -15.09 8.75
C SER A 5 -13.59 -14.32 7.74
N LYS A 6 -14.66 -13.69 8.23
CA LYS A 6 -15.45 -12.69 7.49
C LYS A 6 -14.71 -11.36 7.49
N ILE A 7 -14.53 -10.75 6.31
CA ILE A 7 -13.70 -9.54 6.17
C ILE A 7 -14.53 -8.37 5.64
N LEU A 8 -14.55 -7.26 6.36
CA LEU A 8 -15.11 -5.98 5.90
C LEU A 8 -14.01 -5.08 5.33
N PHE A 9 -14.20 -4.63 4.09
CA PHE A 9 -13.36 -3.65 3.43
C PHE A 9 -14.01 -2.26 3.44
N ILE A 10 -13.31 -1.29 4.03
CA ILE A 10 -13.71 0.13 3.99
C ILE A 10 -12.78 0.85 3.02
N GLY A 11 -13.32 1.45 1.95
CA GLY A 11 -12.52 1.98 0.83
C GLY A 11 -12.13 0.93 -0.22
N GLY A 12 -12.79 -0.23 -0.24
CA GLY A 12 -12.48 -1.35 -1.14
C GLY A 12 -12.60 -1.04 -2.65
N THR A 13 -13.25 0.06 -3.04
CA THR A 13 -13.37 0.48 -4.46
C THR A 13 -12.28 1.46 -4.93
N GLY A 14 -11.26 1.69 -4.10
CA GLY A 14 -10.07 2.47 -4.45
C GLY A 14 -9.08 1.71 -5.34
N TYR A 15 -8.00 2.39 -5.74
CA TYR A 15 -6.99 1.84 -6.66
C TYR A 15 -6.33 0.56 -6.12
N ILE A 16 -5.92 0.57 -4.85
CA ILE A 16 -5.36 -0.61 -4.17
C ILE A 16 -6.47 -1.57 -3.74
N GLY A 17 -7.60 -1.03 -3.27
CA GLY A 17 -8.71 -1.80 -2.70
C GLY A 17 -9.17 -2.94 -3.59
N LYS A 18 -9.27 -2.72 -4.90
CA LYS A 18 -9.70 -3.74 -5.87
C LYS A 18 -8.85 -5.02 -5.82
N PHE A 19 -7.53 -4.91 -5.63
CA PHE A 19 -6.65 -6.06 -5.60
C PHE A 19 -6.86 -6.88 -4.32
N ILE A 20 -7.01 -6.20 -3.18
CA ILE A 20 -7.15 -6.86 -1.87
C ILE A 20 -8.53 -7.51 -1.73
N VAL A 21 -9.59 -6.85 -2.19
CA VAL A 21 -10.96 -7.41 -2.22
C VAL A 21 -10.99 -8.67 -3.10
N GLU A 22 -10.39 -8.62 -4.29
CA GLU A 22 -10.29 -9.76 -5.19
C GLU A 22 -9.51 -10.92 -4.55
N ALA A 23 -8.35 -10.64 -3.94
CA ALA A 23 -7.54 -11.64 -3.26
C ALA A 23 -8.29 -12.31 -2.09
N SER A 24 -9.08 -11.54 -1.33
CA SER A 24 -9.91 -12.02 -0.24
C SER A 24 -10.95 -13.04 -0.71
N ALA A 25 -11.71 -12.66 -1.73
CA ALA A 25 -12.76 -13.50 -2.29
C ALA A 25 -12.19 -14.77 -2.93
N LYS A 26 -11.10 -14.65 -3.70
CA LYS A 26 -10.40 -15.82 -4.29
C LYS A 26 -9.78 -16.75 -3.26
N ALA A 27 -9.36 -16.22 -2.12
CA ALA A 27 -8.90 -17.02 -1.00
C ALA A 27 -10.08 -17.72 -0.28
N GLY A 28 -11.34 -17.40 -0.60
CA GLY A 28 -12.52 -18.05 0.00
C GLY A 28 -12.94 -17.46 1.34
N HIS A 29 -12.57 -16.21 1.63
CA HIS A 29 -13.15 -15.46 2.74
C HIS A 29 -14.53 -14.91 2.35
N ASP A 30 -15.48 -14.97 3.28
CA ASP A 30 -16.72 -14.20 3.18
C ASP A 30 -16.36 -12.70 3.15
N THR A 31 -16.49 -12.09 1.98
CA THR A 31 -15.93 -10.78 1.69
C THR A 31 -17.02 -9.73 1.61
N PHE A 32 -16.94 -8.71 2.45
CA PHE A 32 -17.87 -7.60 2.56
C PHE A 32 -17.20 -6.30 2.16
N VAL A 33 -17.86 -5.46 1.37
CA VAL A 33 -17.39 -4.11 1.03
C VAL A 33 -18.40 -3.08 1.53
N LEU A 34 -17.93 -2.13 2.33
CA LEU A 34 -18.75 -0.98 2.74
C LEU A 34 -18.91 -0.04 1.53
N VAL A 35 -20.16 0.29 1.21
CA VAL A 35 -20.49 1.15 0.06
C VAL A 35 -21.47 2.25 0.45
N THR A 36 -21.24 3.41 -0.16
CA THR A 36 -22.19 4.53 -0.21
C THR A 36 -22.99 4.48 -1.51
N GLU A 37 -24.08 5.25 -1.60
CA GLU A 37 -24.83 5.43 -2.87
C GLU A 37 -23.91 5.90 -4.01
N SER A 38 -22.99 6.82 -3.73
CA SER A 38 -22.01 7.29 -4.73
C SER A 38 -21.07 6.19 -5.22
N THR A 39 -20.79 5.18 -4.40
CA THR A 39 -19.92 4.05 -4.77
C THR A 39 -20.58 3.13 -5.80
N LEU A 40 -21.91 2.99 -5.75
CA LEU A 40 -22.67 2.15 -6.69
C LEU A 40 -22.64 2.66 -8.13
N SER A 41 -22.29 3.94 -8.33
CA SER A 41 -22.08 4.51 -9.68
C SER A 41 -20.93 3.85 -10.45
N LYS A 42 -20.01 3.14 -9.78
CA LYS A 42 -18.88 2.40 -10.40
C LYS A 42 -19.29 1.01 -10.93
N ALA A 43 -20.34 0.96 -11.76
CA ALA A 43 -21.03 -0.28 -12.17
C ALA A 43 -20.08 -1.43 -12.55
N LYS A 44 -19.08 -1.19 -13.43
CA LYS A 44 -18.14 -2.23 -13.89
C LYS A 44 -17.34 -2.90 -12.75
N LEU A 45 -16.88 -2.12 -11.77
CA LEU A 45 -16.13 -2.66 -10.63
C LEU A 45 -17.06 -3.44 -9.70
N ILE A 46 -18.25 -2.90 -9.46
CA ILE A 46 -19.28 -3.56 -8.65
C ILE A 46 -19.68 -4.90 -9.26
N ASP A 47 -19.89 -4.98 -10.57
CA ASP A 47 -20.22 -6.22 -11.26
C ASP A 47 -19.07 -7.23 -11.20
N THR A 48 -17.82 -6.76 -11.26
CA THR A 48 -16.63 -7.60 -11.05
C THR A 48 -16.60 -8.16 -9.62
N PHE A 49 -16.89 -7.35 -8.62
CA PHE A 49 -16.96 -7.82 -7.23
C PHE A 49 -18.12 -8.80 -7.01
N LYS A 50 -19.29 -8.56 -7.62
CA LYS A 50 -20.41 -9.51 -7.58
C LYS A 50 -20.04 -10.87 -8.16
N SER A 51 -19.26 -10.91 -9.26
CA SER A 51 -18.84 -12.18 -9.86
C SER A 51 -17.87 -12.98 -8.98
N PHE A 52 -17.21 -12.33 -8.01
CA PHE A 52 -16.42 -12.97 -6.96
C PHE A 52 -17.22 -13.32 -5.70
N GLY A 53 -18.53 -13.07 -5.66
CA GLY A 53 -19.37 -13.35 -4.49
C GLY A 53 -19.23 -12.31 -3.36
N VAL A 54 -18.72 -11.11 -3.66
CA VAL A 54 -18.61 -10.04 -2.67
C VAL A 54 -19.99 -9.55 -2.25
N THR A 55 -20.20 -9.42 -0.95
CA THR A 55 -21.41 -8.83 -0.36
C THR A 55 -21.20 -7.34 -0.09
N PHE A 56 -22.20 -6.52 -0.41
CA PHE A 56 -22.14 -5.08 -0.17
C PHE A 56 -22.93 -4.71 1.07
N LEU A 57 -22.32 -3.95 1.96
CA LEU A 57 -22.99 -3.37 3.13
C LEU A 57 -23.12 -1.87 2.93
N HIS A 58 -24.35 -1.36 3.01
CA HIS A 58 -24.59 0.08 2.95
C HIS A 58 -24.17 0.72 4.26
N GLY A 59 -23.32 1.75 4.17
CA GLY A 59 -22.89 2.55 5.29
C GLY A 59 -21.88 3.61 4.86
N ASP A 60 -21.57 4.52 5.78
CA ASP A 60 -20.71 5.66 5.53
C ASP A 60 -19.66 5.80 6.65
N LEU A 61 -18.45 6.25 6.30
CA LEU A 61 -17.36 6.45 7.27
C LEU A 61 -17.70 7.49 8.36
N TYR A 62 -18.64 8.38 8.07
CA TYR A 62 -19.10 9.43 8.99
C TYR A 62 -20.46 9.09 9.65
N ASP A 63 -21.04 7.93 9.36
CA ASP A 63 -22.23 7.40 10.04
C ASP A 63 -21.81 6.24 10.97
N HIS A 64 -21.62 6.58 12.24
CA HIS A 64 -21.16 5.65 13.28
C HIS A 64 -22.08 4.44 13.46
N GLU A 65 -23.41 4.63 13.44
CA GLU A 65 -24.35 3.53 13.60
C GLU A 65 -24.25 2.53 12.43
N SER A 66 -24.10 3.04 11.21
CA SER A 66 -23.90 2.21 10.02
C SER A 66 -22.59 1.42 10.10
N LEU A 67 -21.50 2.04 10.58
CA LEU A 67 -20.21 1.38 10.77
C LEU A 67 -20.31 0.26 11.81
N VAL A 68 -20.86 0.54 12.99
CA VAL A 68 -21.03 -0.47 14.05
C VAL A 68 -21.88 -1.63 13.55
N LYS A 69 -22.99 -1.35 12.85
CA LYS A 69 -23.86 -2.39 12.27
C LYS A 69 -23.13 -3.26 11.23
N ALA A 70 -22.29 -2.67 10.39
CA ALA A 70 -21.50 -3.42 9.42
C ALA A 70 -20.41 -4.26 10.11
N ILE A 71 -19.69 -3.67 11.07
CA ILE A 71 -18.58 -4.31 11.78
C ILE A 71 -19.05 -5.50 12.64
N LYS A 72 -20.24 -5.43 13.26
CA LYS A 72 -20.84 -6.54 14.01
C LYS A 72 -21.08 -7.82 13.20
N GLN A 73 -21.02 -7.75 11.87
CA GLN A 73 -21.24 -8.89 10.98
C GLN A 73 -19.96 -9.64 10.59
N VAL A 74 -18.78 -9.10 10.93
CA VAL A 74 -17.49 -9.60 10.43
C VAL A 74 -16.51 -9.93 11.55
N ASP A 75 -15.42 -10.62 11.22
CA ASP A 75 -14.34 -10.93 12.16
C ASP A 75 -13.17 -9.94 12.00
N VAL A 76 -12.96 -9.42 10.80
CA VAL A 76 -11.79 -8.62 10.44
C VAL A 76 -12.23 -7.39 9.67
N VAL A 77 -11.57 -6.26 9.95
CA VAL A 77 -11.78 -5.01 9.22
C VAL A 77 -10.48 -4.60 8.53
N ILE A 78 -10.56 -4.33 7.23
CA ILE A 78 -9.44 -3.81 6.43
C ILE A 78 -9.84 -2.44 5.86
N SER A 79 -9.20 -1.40 6.37
CA SER A 79 -9.32 -0.03 5.88
C SER A 79 -8.31 0.20 4.76
N ILE A 80 -8.80 0.63 3.61
CA ILE A 80 -8.01 0.97 2.41
C ILE A 80 -8.44 2.36 1.92
N VAL A 81 -8.81 3.22 2.87
CA VAL A 81 -9.29 4.56 2.58
C VAL A 81 -8.16 5.43 2.02
N GLY A 82 -8.50 6.34 1.11
CA GLY A 82 -7.53 7.20 0.44
C GLY A 82 -6.97 8.31 1.34
N HIS A 83 -5.95 9.01 0.84
CA HIS A 83 -5.24 10.07 1.56
C HIS A 83 -6.15 11.14 2.17
N ALA A 84 -7.21 11.53 1.46
CA ALA A 84 -8.13 12.60 1.89
C ALA A 84 -8.87 12.32 3.19
N VAL A 85 -9.00 11.05 3.59
CA VAL A 85 -9.79 10.61 4.75
C VAL A 85 -8.98 9.72 5.70
N LEU A 86 -7.64 9.79 5.63
CA LEU A 86 -6.77 8.98 6.50
C LEU A 86 -6.97 9.27 7.99
N ALA A 87 -7.20 10.54 8.33
CA ALA A 87 -7.45 10.97 9.71
C ALA A 87 -8.79 10.46 10.24
N ASP A 88 -9.77 10.25 9.36
CA ASP A 88 -11.13 9.83 9.71
C ASP A 88 -11.22 8.34 10.09
N GLN A 89 -10.11 7.60 10.00
CA GLN A 89 -10.04 6.22 10.49
C GLN A 89 -10.28 6.11 12.01
N VAL A 90 -10.21 7.22 12.75
CA VAL A 90 -10.66 7.28 14.15
C VAL A 90 -12.13 6.87 14.32
N ASN A 91 -12.98 7.11 13.31
CA ASN A 91 -14.38 6.66 13.31
C ASN A 91 -14.47 5.13 13.20
N ILE A 92 -13.60 4.53 12.40
CA ILE A 92 -13.50 3.05 12.28
C ILE A 92 -13.05 2.47 13.62
N ILE A 93 -12.04 3.07 14.26
CA ILE A 93 -11.52 2.64 15.56
C ILE A 93 -12.63 2.67 16.62
N ALA A 94 -13.36 3.79 16.71
CA ALA A 94 -14.48 3.93 17.65
C ALA A 94 -15.57 2.87 17.41
N ALA A 95 -15.94 2.64 16.15
CA ALA A 95 -16.95 1.65 15.80
C ALA A 95 -16.49 0.20 16.05
N ILE A 96 -15.20 -0.11 15.81
CA ILE A 96 -14.59 -1.40 16.16
C ILE A 96 -14.67 -1.63 17.67
N LYS A 97 -14.33 -0.61 18.46
CA LYS A 97 -14.34 -0.67 19.92
C LYS A 97 -15.73 -0.96 20.47
N GLU A 98 -16.74 -0.27 19.95
CA GLU A 98 -18.13 -0.49 20.34
C GLU A 98 -18.66 -1.86 19.90
N ALA A 99 -18.32 -2.30 18.69
CA ALA A 99 -18.78 -3.57 18.15
C ALA A 99 -18.21 -4.77 18.95
N GLY A 100 -16.94 -4.70 19.38
CA GLY A 100 -16.33 -5.64 20.31
C GLY A 100 -16.05 -7.04 19.77
N ASN A 101 -16.35 -7.31 18.49
CA ASN A 101 -16.21 -8.64 17.86
C ASN A 101 -15.02 -8.77 16.90
N VAL A 102 -14.27 -7.69 16.65
CA VAL A 102 -13.17 -7.69 15.67
C VAL A 102 -11.93 -8.38 16.23
N LYS A 103 -11.45 -9.40 15.50
CA LYS A 103 -10.26 -10.20 15.79
C LYS A 103 -8.99 -9.65 15.17
N ARG A 104 -9.10 -8.81 14.13
CA ARG A 104 -7.98 -8.11 13.50
C ARG A 104 -8.43 -6.86 12.76
N PHE A 105 -7.69 -5.77 12.93
CA PHE A 105 -7.83 -4.54 12.17
C PHE A 105 -6.56 -4.27 11.35
N PHE A 106 -6.75 -3.98 10.06
CA PHE A 106 -5.72 -3.50 9.16
C PHE A 106 -6.04 -2.05 8.79
N PRO A 107 -5.37 -1.04 9.39
CA PRO A 107 -5.54 0.34 8.97
C PRO A 107 -4.96 0.59 7.57
N SER A 108 -5.29 1.76 6.99
CA SER A 108 -4.82 2.18 5.66
C SER A 108 -3.32 2.54 5.67
N GLU A 109 -2.49 1.51 5.63
CA GLU A 109 -1.02 1.56 5.67
C GLU A 109 -0.43 1.47 4.25
N PHE A 110 -0.32 0.25 3.71
CA PHE A 110 -0.02 -0.12 2.31
C PHE A 110 1.07 0.70 1.60
N GLY A 111 2.07 1.17 2.36
CA GLY A 111 3.14 2.04 1.89
C GLY A 111 4.40 1.84 2.70
N ASN A 112 5.15 2.93 2.92
CA ASN A 112 6.32 2.93 3.80
C ASN A 112 5.95 2.68 5.27
N ASP A 113 6.92 2.21 6.05
CA ASP A 113 6.79 2.15 7.50
C ASP A 113 6.94 3.55 8.11
N VAL A 114 5.81 4.10 8.57
CA VAL A 114 5.76 5.48 9.08
C VAL A 114 6.48 5.67 10.41
N ASP A 115 6.74 4.59 11.17
CA ASP A 115 7.46 4.68 12.46
C ASP A 115 8.99 4.64 12.29
N ARG A 116 9.50 4.36 11.08
CA ARG A 116 10.94 4.10 10.84
C ARG A 116 11.60 4.97 9.78
N LEU A 117 10.87 5.96 9.25
CA LEU A 117 11.30 6.73 8.10
C LEU A 117 11.33 8.23 8.41
N HIS A 118 12.38 8.91 7.94
CA HIS A 118 12.62 10.34 8.12
C HIS A 118 12.21 11.08 6.85
N THR A 119 10.91 11.32 6.74
CA THR A 119 10.37 12.14 5.65
C THR A 119 10.39 13.64 5.98
N VAL A 120 10.17 14.44 4.94
CA VAL A 120 10.06 15.90 4.99
C VAL A 120 8.66 16.33 4.57
N GLU A 121 8.31 17.59 4.84
CA GLU A 121 7.02 18.12 4.36
C GLU A 121 6.94 18.12 2.82
N PRO A 122 5.74 17.95 2.24
CA PRO A 122 4.44 17.75 2.91
C PRO A 122 4.11 16.29 3.29
N ALA A 123 4.91 15.30 2.87
CA ALA A 123 4.65 13.89 3.17
C ALA A 123 4.69 13.59 4.69
N LYS A 124 5.55 14.29 5.43
CA LYS A 124 5.64 14.20 6.89
C LYS A 124 4.31 14.38 7.60
N THR A 125 3.52 15.39 7.23
CA THR A 125 2.18 15.58 7.79
C THR A 125 1.28 14.35 7.57
N THR A 126 1.30 13.77 6.36
CA THR A 126 0.50 12.58 6.04
C THR A 126 0.95 11.35 6.85
N PHE A 127 2.26 11.17 7.03
CA PHE A 127 2.81 10.04 7.78
C PHE A 127 2.54 10.18 9.28
N ASN A 128 2.61 11.41 9.83
CA ASN A 128 2.21 11.69 11.20
C ASN A 128 0.76 11.29 11.47
N THR A 129 -0.17 11.53 10.53
CA THR A 129 -1.54 11.04 10.66
C THR A 129 -1.61 9.52 10.80
N LYS A 130 -0.84 8.76 10.01
CA LYS A 130 -0.79 7.29 10.13
C LYS A 130 -0.19 6.84 11.47
N ILE A 131 0.88 7.50 11.93
CA ILE A 131 1.45 7.25 13.25
C ILE A 131 0.38 7.43 14.33
N GLN A 132 -0.38 8.53 14.28
CA GLN A 132 -1.48 8.78 15.23
C GLN A 132 -2.56 7.69 15.17
N ILE A 133 -2.92 7.20 13.98
CA ILE A 133 -3.83 6.07 13.82
C ILE A 133 -3.26 4.80 14.44
N ARG A 134 -1.98 4.47 14.22
CA ARG A 134 -1.33 3.32 14.88
C ARG A 134 -1.41 3.43 16.40
N ARG A 135 -1.01 4.58 16.96
CA ARG A 135 -1.09 4.85 18.41
C ARG A 135 -2.52 4.70 18.95
N ALA A 136 -3.53 5.18 18.21
CA ALA A 136 -4.94 5.07 18.61
C ALA A 136 -5.44 3.61 18.61
N VAL A 137 -5.10 2.83 17.58
CA VAL A 137 -5.42 1.39 17.51
C VAL A 137 -4.83 0.64 18.71
N GLU A 138 -3.55 0.91 19.01
CA GLU A 138 -2.84 0.27 20.13
C GLU A 138 -3.40 0.68 21.48
N ALA A 139 -3.69 1.96 21.69
CA ALA A 139 -4.25 2.47 22.94
C ALA A 139 -5.62 1.86 23.27
N GLU A 140 -6.43 1.57 22.24
CA GLU A 140 -7.74 0.92 22.40
C GLU A 140 -7.66 -0.60 22.63
N GLY A 141 -6.45 -1.17 22.52
CA GLY A 141 -6.21 -2.61 22.63
C GLY A 141 -6.81 -3.40 21.46
N ILE A 142 -7.00 -2.77 20.30
CA ILE A 142 -7.56 -3.42 19.11
C ILE A 142 -6.49 -4.32 18.49
N PRO A 143 -6.76 -5.63 18.28
CA PRO A 143 -5.84 -6.51 17.58
C PRO A 143 -5.53 -6.00 16.17
N PHE A 144 -4.25 -5.92 15.77
CA PHE A 144 -3.88 -5.26 14.52
C PHE A 144 -2.83 -5.99 13.68
N THR A 145 -2.76 -5.59 12.40
CA THR A 145 -1.61 -5.85 11.53
C THR A 145 -1.36 -4.59 10.69
N TYR A 146 -0.13 -4.08 10.69
CA TYR A 146 0.25 -2.96 9.82
C TYR A 146 0.99 -3.47 8.58
N VAL A 147 0.44 -3.24 7.39
CA VAL A 147 1.03 -3.76 6.14
C VAL A 147 1.93 -2.70 5.52
N VAL A 148 3.23 -3.00 5.49
CA VAL A 148 4.27 -2.18 4.86
C VAL A 148 4.65 -2.81 3.53
N ASN A 149 4.06 -2.29 2.46
CA ASN A 149 4.28 -2.76 1.08
C ASN A 149 5.31 -1.92 0.31
N PHE A 150 5.76 -0.79 0.89
CA PHE A 150 6.63 0.18 0.21
C PHE A 150 5.95 0.76 -1.04
N TYR A 151 6.40 0.41 -2.25
CA TYR A 151 5.85 0.94 -3.49
C TYR A 151 5.01 -0.09 -4.26
N CYS A 152 3.78 0.33 -4.62
CA CYS A 152 2.91 -0.43 -5.52
C CYS A 152 3.48 -0.36 -6.94
N ALA A 153 3.97 -1.49 -7.46
CA ALA A 153 4.64 -1.56 -8.75
C ALA A 153 3.73 -1.10 -9.90
N ASP A 154 2.43 -1.43 -9.86
CA ASP A 154 1.42 -1.02 -10.86
C ASP A 154 1.26 0.51 -10.98
N PHE A 155 1.74 1.23 -9.96
CA PHE A 155 1.74 2.68 -9.92
C PHE A 155 3.11 3.28 -10.28
N PHE A 156 4.19 2.76 -9.71
CA PHE A 156 5.53 3.34 -9.88
C PHE A 156 6.26 2.86 -11.14
N LEU A 157 6.15 1.58 -11.51
CA LEU A 157 6.92 1.00 -12.61
C LEU A 157 6.46 1.40 -14.02
N PRO A 158 5.16 1.68 -14.32
CA PRO A 158 4.76 2.12 -15.65
C PRO A 158 5.55 3.31 -16.18
N ASN A 159 6.02 4.19 -15.30
CA ASN A 159 6.85 5.35 -15.64
C ASN A 159 8.22 5.28 -14.93
N LEU A 160 8.79 4.09 -14.70
CA LEU A 160 10.12 3.88 -14.11
C LEU A 160 10.42 4.75 -12.86
N ALA A 161 9.43 4.88 -11.97
CA ALA A 161 9.49 5.68 -10.75
C ALA A 161 9.90 7.16 -10.95
N GLN A 162 9.61 7.73 -12.12
CA GLN A 162 9.96 9.12 -12.41
C GLN A 162 9.16 10.12 -11.55
N PRO A 163 9.80 11.19 -11.05
CA PRO A 163 9.13 12.23 -10.27
C PRO A 163 8.21 13.06 -11.17
N GLY A 164 6.95 13.25 -10.77
CA GLY A 164 5.97 13.98 -11.58
C GLY A 164 4.57 13.98 -10.97
N PRO A 165 3.61 14.74 -11.54
CA PRO A 165 2.21 14.54 -11.23
C PRO A 165 1.89 13.08 -11.46
N VAL A 166 1.21 12.49 -10.48
CA VAL A 166 0.75 11.11 -10.42
C VAL A 166 -0.03 10.76 -11.68
N VAL A 167 0.70 10.49 -12.75
CA VAL A 167 0.19 9.90 -13.97
C VAL A 167 0.21 8.43 -13.65
N GLY A 168 -0.97 7.86 -13.45
CA GLY A 168 -1.12 6.42 -13.32
C GLY A 168 -0.58 5.70 -14.56
N PRO A 169 -1.02 4.47 -14.85
CA PRO A 169 -0.48 3.65 -15.93
C PRO A 169 -0.50 4.26 -17.35
N SER A 170 -1.09 5.45 -17.54
CA SER A 170 -1.28 6.14 -18.82
C SER A 170 -0.07 6.90 -19.37
N ALA A 171 0.97 7.21 -18.58
CA ALA A 171 2.14 7.94 -19.11
C ALA A 171 3.11 7.04 -19.88
N GLY A 172 3.11 5.74 -19.59
CA GLY A 172 4.10 4.80 -20.11
C GLY A 172 5.53 5.16 -19.69
N PRO A 173 6.50 4.31 -20.06
CA PRO A 173 7.89 4.51 -19.70
C PRO A 173 8.51 5.66 -20.49
N PRO A 174 9.47 6.40 -19.90
CA PRO A 174 10.15 7.49 -20.58
C PRO A 174 10.93 6.98 -21.80
N LYS A 175 10.97 7.81 -22.85
CA LYS A 175 11.57 7.44 -24.15
C LYS A 175 13.00 7.92 -24.33
N ASP A 176 13.35 9.07 -23.74
CA ASP A 176 14.61 9.76 -24.03
C ASP A 176 15.46 9.97 -22.76
N LYS A 177 14.84 10.38 -21.65
CA LYS A 177 15.55 10.76 -20.42
C LYS A 177 14.85 10.28 -19.15
N VAL A 178 15.64 10.04 -18.11
CA VAL A 178 15.20 9.68 -16.76
C VAL A 178 15.90 10.53 -15.71
N ILE A 179 15.13 10.99 -14.73
CA ILE A 179 15.61 11.56 -13.49
C ILE A 179 15.95 10.44 -12.52
N ILE A 180 17.14 10.51 -11.94
CA ILE A 180 17.62 9.65 -10.87
C ILE A 180 17.77 10.53 -9.63
N LEU A 181 16.98 10.27 -8.59
CA LEU A 181 17.12 11.01 -7.33
C LEU A 181 18.31 10.44 -6.54
N GLY A 182 19.19 11.32 -6.08
CA GLY A 182 20.45 10.93 -5.45
C GLY A 182 21.46 10.40 -6.47
N ASP A 183 22.26 9.42 -6.04
CA ASP A 183 23.23 8.70 -6.89
C ASP A 183 22.60 7.49 -7.62
N GLY A 184 21.34 7.17 -7.30
CA GLY A 184 20.58 6.06 -7.87
C GLY A 184 20.91 4.69 -7.30
N ASN A 185 21.72 4.58 -6.24
CA ASN A 185 22.16 3.30 -5.65
C ASN A 185 21.40 2.92 -4.36
N ALA A 186 20.56 3.81 -3.83
CA ALA A 186 19.66 3.46 -2.75
C ALA A 186 18.64 2.41 -3.21
N LYS A 187 18.47 1.35 -2.42
CA LYS A 187 17.53 0.26 -2.72
C LYS A 187 16.12 0.63 -2.26
N ALA A 188 15.17 0.43 -3.15
CA ALA A 188 13.73 0.53 -2.91
C ALA A 188 13.04 -0.79 -3.22
N VAL A 189 11.79 -0.94 -2.79
CA VAL A 189 11.00 -2.17 -2.91
C VAL A 189 9.73 -1.91 -3.71
N PHE A 190 9.53 -2.67 -4.79
CA PHE A 190 8.36 -2.54 -5.67
C PHE A 190 7.59 -3.86 -5.78
N ASN A 191 6.36 -3.88 -5.29
CA ASN A 191 5.54 -5.09 -5.29
C ASN A 191 4.28 -4.91 -6.15
N LYS A 192 3.97 -5.92 -6.96
CA LYS A 192 2.75 -5.95 -7.75
C LYS A 192 1.50 -5.97 -6.87
N GLY A 193 0.46 -5.28 -7.33
CA GLY A 193 -0.86 -5.12 -6.73
C GLY A 193 -1.43 -6.42 -6.16
N LEU A 194 -1.49 -7.44 -7.02
CA LEU A 194 -2.02 -8.76 -6.66
C LEU A 194 -1.13 -9.53 -5.69
N ASP A 195 0.18 -9.35 -5.75
CA ASP A 195 1.11 -10.10 -4.89
C ASP A 195 1.04 -9.58 -3.45
N PHE A 196 1.08 -8.26 -3.26
CA PHE A 196 0.94 -7.71 -1.91
C PHE A 196 -0.48 -7.89 -1.35
N ALA A 197 -1.49 -7.92 -2.21
CA ALA A 197 -2.85 -8.27 -1.82
C ALA A 197 -2.91 -9.72 -1.29
N THR A 198 -2.23 -10.66 -1.96
CA THR A 198 -2.16 -12.06 -1.54
C THR A 198 -1.48 -12.19 -0.18
N TYR A 199 -0.34 -11.52 0.04
CA TYR A 199 0.33 -11.50 1.35
C TYR A 199 -0.54 -10.86 2.44
N THR A 200 -1.24 -9.76 2.12
CA THR A 200 -2.17 -9.10 3.05
C THR A 200 -3.25 -10.08 3.54
N ILE A 201 -3.87 -10.81 2.60
CA ILE A 201 -4.94 -11.76 2.93
C ILE A 201 -4.42 -12.99 3.68
N LYS A 202 -3.23 -13.49 3.34
CA LYS A 202 -2.59 -14.58 4.11
C LYS A 202 -2.36 -14.21 5.57
N ALA A 203 -2.06 -12.93 5.84
CA ALA A 203 -1.82 -12.42 7.19
C ALA A 203 -3.06 -12.23 8.05
N VAL A 204 -4.27 -12.36 7.49
CA VAL A 204 -5.54 -12.08 8.19
C VAL A 204 -5.72 -12.96 9.43
N ASP A 205 -5.58 -14.27 9.24
CA ASP A 205 -5.83 -15.28 10.27
C ASP A 205 -4.54 -15.84 10.88
N ASP A 206 -3.37 -15.38 10.41
CA ASP A 206 -2.08 -15.88 10.90
C ASP A 206 -1.77 -15.28 12.30
N PRO A 207 -1.54 -16.11 13.34
CA PRO A 207 -1.11 -15.61 14.64
C PRO A 207 0.28 -14.95 14.62
N LYS A 208 1.16 -15.27 13.66
CA LYS A 208 2.49 -14.67 13.53
C LYS A 208 2.45 -13.17 13.21
N THR A 209 1.34 -12.68 12.66
CA THR A 209 1.15 -11.27 12.29
C THR A 209 0.34 -10.50 13.33
N LEU A 210 -0.11 -11.15 14.41
CA LEU A 210 -0.93 -10.53 15.45
C LEU A 210 -0.14 -9.46 16.19
N ASN A 211 -0.63 -8.23 16.11
CA ASN A 211 -0.01 -7.04 16.68
C ASN A 211 1.42 -6.83 16.14
N LYS A 212 1.59 -7.02 14.83
CA LYS A 212 2.88 -6.89 14.13
C LYS A 212 2.76 -6.00 12.89
N ILE A 213 3.92 -5.56 12.45
CA ILE A 213 4.13 -5.03 11.10
C ILE A 213 4.44 -6.19 10.16
N LEU A 214 3.66 -6.33 9.09
CA LEU A 214 3.95 -7.22 7.96
C LEU A 214 4.71 -6.43 6.90
N TYR A 215 6.00 -6.66 6.78
CA TYR A 215 6.82 -6.10 5.71
C TYR A 215 6.74 -7.01 4.47
N ILE A 216 6.57 -6.42 3.29
CA ILE A 216 6.58 -7.15 2.02
C ILE A 216 7.82 -6.71 1.24
N LYS A 217 8.92 -7.43 1.45
CA LYS A 217 10.25 -7.13 0.92
C LYS A 217 10.88 -8.37 0.26
N PRO A 218 10.23 -8.97 -0.75
CA PRO A 218 10.78 -10.13 -1.41
C PRO A 218 12.08 -9.78 -2.15
N PRO A 219 13.14 -10.62 -2.10
CA PRO A 219 14.47 -10.26 -2.56
C PRO A 219 14.57 -9.76 -4.02
N GLN A 220 13.82 -10.36 -4.96
CA GLN A 220 13.90 -9.98 -6.38
C GLN A 220 13.17 -8.67 -6.71
N ASN A 221 12.49 -8.08 -5.72
CA ASN A 221 11.80 -6.79 -5.86
C ASN A 221 12.54 -5.64 -5.16
N ILE A 222 13.68 -5.93 -4.55
CA ILE A 222 14.58 -4.94 -3.96
C ILE A 222 15.56 -4.50 -5.05
N ILE A 223 15.41 -3.28 -5.54
CA ILE A 223 16.16 -2.77 -6.69
C ILE A 223 16.49 -1.28 -6.51
N THR A 224 17.58 -0.85 -7.10
CA THR A 224 17.98 0.56 -7.17
C THR A 224 17.40 1.23 -8.43
N LEU A 225 17.36 2.57 -8.47
CA LEU A 225 16.93 3.27 -9.70
C LEU A 225 17.87 2.99 -10.87
N ASN A 226 19.19 2.87 -10.62
CA ASN A 226 20.17 2.55 -11.64
C ASN A 226 19.93 1.17 -12.26
N GLU A 227 19.68 0.16 -11.42
CA GLU A 227 19.36 -1.20 -11.89
C GLU A 227 18.01 -1.22 -12.61
N LEU A 228 16.99 -0.51 -12.12
CA LEU A 228 15.67 -0.43 -12.75
C LEU A 228 15.76 0.13 -14.17
N VAL A 229 16.50 1.22 -14.36
CA VAL A 229 16.73 1.82 -15.68
C VAL A 229 17.54 0.88 -16.57
N SER A 230 18.63 0.29 -16.07
CA SER A 230 19.42 -0.68 -16.84
C SER A 230 18.58 -1.88 -17.30
N LEU A 231 17.66 -2.36 -16.46
CA LEU A 231 16.77 -3.46 -16.77
C LEU A 231 15.81 -3.08 -17.92
N TRP A 232 15.28 -1.87 -17.88
CA TRP A 232 14.43 -1.31 -18.93
C TRP A 232 15.17 -1.13 -20.26
N GLU A 233 16.38 -0.56 -20.23
CA GLU A 233 17.22 -0.36 -21.42
C GLU A 233 17.57 -1.71 -22.07
N LYS A 234 17.88 -2.72 -21.26
CA LYS A 234 18.13 -4.10 -21.75
C LYS A 234 16.92 -4.69 -22.45
N LYS A 235 15.71 -4.47 -21.94
CA LYS A 235 14.48 -5.01 -22.53
C LYS A 235 14.10 -4.33 -23.84
N THR A 236 14.30 -3.02 -23.93
CA THR A 236 13.88 -2.22 -25.09
C THR A 236 14.96 -2.06 -26.15
N GLY A 237 16.22 -2.33 -25.81
CA GLY A 237 17.38 -2.04 -26.66
C GLY A 237 17.65 -0.54 -26.85
N LYS A 238 17.05 0.32 -26.02
CA LYS A 238 17.19 1.78 -26.09
C LYS A 238 17.82 2.30 -24.80
N ASN A 239 18.88 3.09 -24.95
CA ASN A 239 19.50 3.77 -23.81
C ASN A 239 18.77 5.08 -23.51
N LEU A 240 18.67 5.42 -22.23
CA LEU A 240 18.06 6.65 -21.72
C LEU A 240 19.16 7.57 -21.17
N GLU A 241 19.01 8.87 -21.42
CA GLU A 241 19.84 9.88 -20.75
C GLU A 241 19.51 9.92 -19.26
N ARG A 242 20.49 9.64 -18.40
CA ARG A 242 20.32 9.64 -16.94
C ARG A 242 20.72 10.98 -16.36
N ILE A 243 19.76 11.68 -15.76
CA ILE A 243 19.95 12.96 -15.09
C ILE A 243 19.90 12.74 -13.59
N TYR A 244 21.05 12.83 -12.94
CA TYR A 244 21.16 12.67 -11.49
C TYR A 244 20.86 13.98 -10.77
N VAL A 245 20.00 13.92 -9.76
CA VAL A 245 19.63 15.06 -8.92
C VAL A 245 20.17 14.83 -7.51
N PRO A 246 21.23 15.54 -7.08
CA PRO A 246 21.82 15.38 -5.76
C PRO A 246 20.80 15.54 -4.64
N GLY A 247 20.99 14.83 -3.52
CA GLY A 247 20.02 14.81 -2.42
C GLY A 247 19.65 16.19 -1.87
N GLU A 248 20.61 17.11 -1.77
CA GLU A 248 20.35 18.51 -1.37
C GLU A 248 19.47 19.24 -2.39
N GLN A 249 19.71 19.02 -3.69
CA GLN A 249 18.86 19.58 -4.74
C GLN A 249 17.45 19.00 -4.71
N VAL A 250 17.27 17.72 -4.33
CA VAL A 250 15.93 17.14 -4.15
C VAL A 250 15.17 17.87 -3.04
N LEU A 251 15.83 18.22 -1.93
CA LEU A 251 15.21 18.99 -0.85
C LEU A 251 14.79 20.39 -1.31
N ASN A 252 15.65 21.09 -2.06
CA ASN A 252 15.30 22.40 -2.64
C ASN A 252 14.09 22.27 -3.59
N ASN A 253 14.10 21.27 -4.47
CA ASN A 253 12.99 21.01 -5.39
C ASN A 253 11.67 20.72 -4.65
N ILE A 254 11.70 20.06 -3.48
CA ILE A 254 10.51 19.83 -2.66
C ILE A 254 9.93 21.16 -2.15
N GLN A 255 10.78 22.09 -1.72
CA GLN A 255 10.36 23.40 -1.20
C GLN A 255 9.81 24.31 -2.30
N GLU A 256 10.40 24.25 -3.50
CA GLU A 256 10.03 25.12 -4.63
C GLU A 256 8.84 24.60 -5.44
N ALA A 257 8.62 23.28 -5.48
CA ALA A 257 7.56 22.68 -6.28
C ALA A 257 6.16 22.86 -5.65
N SER A 258 5.15 22.98 -6.51
CA SER A 258 3.75 22.92 -6.09
C SER A 258 3.26 21.47 -5.99
N PHE A 259 2.12 21.29 -5.32
CA PHE A 259 1.38 20.04 -5.40
C PHE A 259 1.00 19.75 -6.86
N PRO A 260 1.06 18.48 -7.34
CA PRO A 260 1.40 17.25 -6.61
C PRO A 260 2.90 16.87 -6.58
N LEU A 261 3.78 17.63 -7.24
CA LEU A 261 5.18 17.25 -7.40
C LEU A 261 5.96 17.26 -6.08
N ASN A 262 5.76 18.28 -5.23
CA ASN A 262 6.41 18.32 -3.91
C ASN A 262 6.03 17.13 -3.01
N MET A 263 4.79 16.65 -3.10
CA MET A 263 4.32 15.45 -2.41
C MET A 263 5.02 14.20 -2.96
N ALA A 264 5.08 14.04 -4.29
CA ALA A 264 5.76 12.90 -4.91
C ALA A 264 7.26 12.85 -4.54
N LEU A 265 7.94 14.01 -4.55
CA LEU A 265 9.34 14.11 -4.18
C LEU A 265 9.58 13.85 -2.68
N SER A 266 8.75 14.39 -1.79
CA SER A 266 8.87 14.15 -0.34
C SER A 266 8.58 12.70 0.07
N ILE A 267 7.71 11.97 -0.66
CA ILE A 267 7.52 10.52 -0.49
C ILE A 267 8.72 9.72 -1.01
N SER A 268 9.31 10.17 -2.11
CA SER A 268 10.42 9.52 -2.82
C SER A 268 11.78 9.72 -2.13
N TYR A 269 11.99 10.88 -1.51
CA TYR A 269 13.25 11.28 -0.87
C TYR A 269 13.81 10.24 0.13
N PRO A 270 13.05 9.79 1.14
CA PRO A 270 13.59 8.82 2.10
C PRO A 270 13.93 7.46 1.46
N ALA A 271 13.23 7.05 0.39
CA ALA A 271 13.52 5.80 -0.29
C ALA A 271 14.75 5.91 -1.22
N PHE A 272 14.74 6.86 -2.16
CA PHE A 272 15.74 6.93 -3.23
C PHE A 272 16.98 7.75 -2.87
N VAL A 273 16.90 8.64 -1.86
CA VAL A 273 18.07 9.42 -1.42
C VAL A 273 18.63 8.88 -0.11
N LYS A 274 17.77 8.53 0.86
CA LYS A 274 18.22 8.04 2.18
C LYS A 274 18.32 6.52 2.29
N GLY A 275 17.69 5.76 1.39
CA GLY A 275 17.71 4.28 1.43
C GLY A 275 16.90 3.67 2.57
N GLU A 276 15.93 4.40 3.14
CA GLU A 276 15.27 4.03 4.40
C GLU A 276 14.27 2.88 4.28
N GLN A 277 13.93 2.45 3.06
CA GLN A 277 13.12 1.23 2.88
C GLN A 277 13.89 -0.05 3.18
N THR A 278 15.23 -0.01 3.18
CA THR A 278 16.06 -1.22 3.23
C THR A 278 17.22 -1.16 4.22
N ASN A 279 17.46 -0.03 4.87
CA ASN A 279 18.58 0.20 5.78
C ASN A 279 18.33 -0.21 7.25
N PHE A 280 17.38 -1.10 7.49
CA PHE A 280 17.04 -1.60 8.83
C PHE A 280 16.78 -3.10 8.80
N GLU A 281 16.97 -3.72 9.98
CA GLU A 281 16.62 -5.12 10.23
C GLU A 281 15.21 -5.21 10.83
N ILE A 282 14.48 -6.27 10.46
CA ILE A 282 13.15 -6.56 10.99
C ILE A 282 13.33 -7.40 12.24
N ASP A 283 13.10 -6.82 13.42
CA ASP A 283 13.10 -7.58 14.67
C ASP A 283 11.75 -8.31 14.82
N PRO A 284 11.77 -9.64 15.07
CA PRO A 284 10.56 -10.44 15.27
C PRO A 284 9.63 -9.92 16.38
N SER A 285 10.13 -9.12 17.33
CA SER A 285 9.35 -8.48 18.39
C SER A 285 8.33 -7.47 17.87
N PHE A 286 8.57 -6.83 16.72
CA PHE A 286 7.64 -5.85 16.14
C PHE A 286 7.15 -6.19 14.74
N GLY A 287 7.87 -7.01 13.97
CA GLY A 287 7.46 -7.29 12.60
C GLY A 287 7.98 -8.61 12.03
N VAL A 288 7.45 -8.95 10.87
CA VAL A 288 7.80 -10.15 10.11
C VAL A 288 7.86 -9.82 8.61
N GLU A 289 8.68 -10.54 7.85
CA GLU A 289 8.77 -10.41 6.40
C GLU A 289 7.86 -11.45 5.71
N ALA A 290 7.04 -10.99 4.78
CA ALA A 290 5.96 -11.78 4.20
C ALA A 290 6.45 -12.95 3.33
N SER A 291 7.51 -12.77 2.54
CA SER A 291 8.06 -13.83 1.69
C SER A 291 8.78 -14.92 2.49
N GLU A 292 9.32 -14.58 3.66
CA GLU A 292 9.86 -15.55 4.62
C GLU A 292 8.75 -16.33 5.34
N VAL A 293 7.68 -15.66 5.76
CA VAL A 293 6.55 -16.29 6.47
C VAL A 293 5.67 -17.13 5.53
N TYR A 294 5.53 -16.70 4.27
CA TYR A 294 4.69 -17.36 3.25
C TYR A 294 5.51 -17.71 1.99
N PRO A 295 6.48 -18.63 2.08
CA PRO A 295 7.38 -18.97 0.96
C PRO A 295 6.68 -19.66 -0.21
N ASP A 296 5.43 -20.09 -0.03
CA ASP A 296 4.60 -20.69 -1.08
C ASP A 296 3.96 -19.65 -2.01
N VAL A 297 3.95 -18.37 -1.64
CA VAL A 297 3.47 -17.28 -2.49
C VAL A 297 4.51 -17.00 -3.57
N LYS A 298 4.14 -17.27 -4.82
CA LYS A 298 4.94 -16.90 -5.99
C LYS A 298 4.68 -15.45 -6.34
N TYR A 299 5.49 -14.54 -5.80
CA TYR A 299 5.46 -13.13 -6.17
C TYR A 299 6.07 -12.92 -7.56
N THR A 300 5.66 -11.84 -8.22
CA THR A 300 6.16 -11.42 -9.54
C THR A 300 7.43 -10.58 -9.34
N PRO A 301 8.60 -11.00 -9.87
CA PRO A 301 9.82 -10.21 -9.85
C PRO A 301 9.67 -8.89 -10.62
N VAL A 302 10.35 -7.82 -10.22
CA VAL A 302 10.36 -6.52 -10.94
C VAL A 302 10.71 -6.68 -12.42
N ASP A 303 11.64 -7.57 -12.75
CA ASP A 303 12.00 -7.91 -14.13
C ASP A 303 10.81 -8.41 -14.96
N GLU A 304 9.98 -9.26 -14.37
CA GLU A 304 8.78 -9.80 -15.02
C GLU A 304 7.65 -8.78 -15.07
N ILE A 305 7.54 -7.90 -14.06
CA ILE A 305 6.54 -6.81 -14.06
C ILE A 305 6.80 -5.89 -15.25
N LEU A 306 8.05 -5.50 -15.49
CA LEU A 306 8.42 -4.59 -16.57
C LEU A 306 8.09 -5.12 -17.97
N ASN A 307 8.03 -6.45 -18.17
CA ASN A 307 7.66 -7.05 -19.46
C ASN A 307 6.26 -6.63 -19.94
N GLN A 308 5.39 -6.17 -19.03
CA GLN A 308 4.04 -5.71 -19.37
C GLN A 308 4.04 -4.35 -20.09
N TYR A 309 5.16 -3.62 -20.08
CA TYR A 309 5.27 -2.27 -20.62
C TYR A 309 6.19 -2.15 -21.84
N VAL A 310 6.90 -3.24 -22.20
CA VAL A 310 7.83 -3.30 -23.34
C VAL A 310 7.07 -3.35 -24.67
#